data_AF-A0A512IEY8-F1
#
_entry.id   AF-A0A512IEY8-F1
#
_cell.length_a   1.000
_cell.length_b   1.000
_cell.length_c   1.000
_cell.angle_alpha   90.00
_cell.angle_beta   90.00
_cell.angle_gamma   90.00
#
_symmetry.space_group_name_H-M   'P 1'
#
loop_
_entity.id
_entity.type
_entity.pdbx_description
1 polymer ?
#
loop_
_entity_poly.entity_id
_entity_poly.type
_entity_poly.pdbx_seq_one_letter_code
_entity_poly.pdbx_strand_id
1 'polypeptide(L)'
;MRIALFTDVFLPNVDGVVTRLLRTLDELGDLGHEVLVLTPGRPPGAYGAHRVARARSVTFPWYPDIRGGLPTPAAERAVTAFRPDVVHAVNPVWFGAWGTLSARRRDLPLLASFHTDVPQYMSALGLGPLRGGVERWIRATHNLAQVNLCTSGPMLERAAGMGVRDLALWPKGVDTRLFSPAKASPAVRRRLTGGHPEERLVLSVGRLSKEKNLEALLEPIRRLPGTRLAVVGTGPHRAELERRFAGTPTTFVGPLAGEELAAAYASADVFAFPSTTETLGLVALESLASGVPVVGARAGGIPFAVADGRTGLLAAPGSADELTAHLARLLGDDALRARMGAAGRADAEGHDWRAATEALVGFYGLAVQRHGTRRERPGRAVTAAVSRGARTRARSRTRS
;
A
#
# COMPACT_ATOMS: atom_id res chain seq x y z
N MET A 1 13.49 -10.85 -17.26
CA MET A 1 14.33 -11.02 -16.03
C MET A 1 13.68 -12.02 -15.10
N ARG A 2 14.46 -12.62 -14.19
CA ARG A 2 14.02 -13.52 -13.13
C ARG A 2 14.00 -12.78 -11.80
N ILE A 3 12.82 -12.60 -11.21
CA ILE A 3 12.61 -11.75 -10.03
C ILE A 3 12.22 -12.61 -8.84
N ALA A 4 12.94 -12.52 -7.72
CA ALA A 4 12.52 -13.14 -6.47
C ALA A 4 11.80 -12.10 -5.60
N LEU A 5 10.49 -12.25 -5.46
CA LEU A 5 9.63 -11.31 -4.74
C LEU A 5 9.30 -11.84 -3.34
N PHE A 6 9.70 -11.14 -2.30
CA PHE A 6 9.42 -11.50 -0.91
C PHE A 6 8.34 -10.57 -0.37
N THR A 7 7.25 -11.12 0.12
CA THR A 7 6.14 -10.35 0.70
C THR A 7 5.61 -11.02 1.96
N ASP A 8 5.17 -10.21 2.92
CA ASP A 8 4.47 -10.66 4.12
C ASP A 8 2.96 -10.87 3.88
N VAL A 9 2.41 -10.27 2.81
CA VAL A 9 0.99 -10.36 2.43
C VAL A 9 0.85 -10.79 0.98
N PHE A 10 0.03 -11.81 0.76
CA PHE A 10 -0.32 -12.35 -0.55
C PHE A 10 -1.65 -13.09 -0.45
N LEU A 11 -2.10 -13.72 -1.54
CA LEU A 11 -3.28 -14.58 -1.55
C LEU A 11 -3.26 -15.62 -0.42
N PRO A 12 -4.42 -15.91 0.21
CA PRO A 12 -5.78 -15.47 -0.13
C PRO A 12 -6.22 -14.14 0.52
N ASN A 13 -5.31 -13.35 1.08
CA ASN A 13 -5.67 -12.06 1.68
C ASN A 13 -6.19 -11.08 0.61
N VAL A 14 -7.14 -10.24 0.99
CA VAL A 14 -7.70 -9.18 0.14
C VAL A 14 -7.36 -7.82 0.74
N ASP A 15 -6.40 -7.14 0.12
CA ASP A 15 -6.00 -5.77 0.46
C ASP A 15 -5.33 -5.09 -0.74
N GLY A 16 -5.12 -3.77 -0.65
CA GLY A 16 -4.56 -2.99 -1.76
C GLY A 16 -3.10 -3.33 -2.11
N VAL A 17 -2.33 -3.89 -1.17
CA VAL A 17 -0.96 -4.36 -1.46
C VAL A 17 -1.05 -5.62 -2.30
N VAL A 18 -1.89 -6.59 -1.90
CA VAL A 18 -2.12 -7.81 -2.68
C VAL A 18 -2.64 -7.46 -4.08
N THR A 19 -3.65 -6.60 -4.22
CA THR A 19 -4.15 -6.20 -5.55
C THR A 19 -3.04 -5.63 -6.42
N ARG A 20 -2.22 -4.71 -5.89
CA ARG A 20 -1.08 -4.15 -6.63
C ARG A 20 -0.08 -5.22 -7.05
N LEU A 21 0.26 -6.15 -6.16
CA LEU A 21 1.19 -7.23 -6.47
C LEU A 21 0.63 -8.15 -7.56
N LEU A 22 -0.65 -8.54 -7.48
CA LEU A 22 -1.28 -9.40 -8.49
C LEU A 22 -1.29 -8.73 -9.86
N ARG A 23 -1.68 -7.45 -9.95
CA ARG A 23 -1.65 -6.70 -11.22
C ARG A 23 -0.23 -6.52 -11.75
N THR A 24 0.73 -6.26 -10.88
CA THR A 24 2.15 -6.21 -11.27
C THR A 24 2.64 -7.56 -11.79
N LEU A 25 2.22 -8.67 -11.17
CA LEU A 25 2.56 -10.01 -11.63
C LEU A 25 1.96 -10.31 -13.00
N ASP A 26 0.67 -10.01 -13.22
CA ASP A 26 0.00 -10.16 -14.52
C ASP A 26 0.83 -9.47 -15.63
N GLU A 27 1.17 -8.20 -15.43
CA GLU A 27 1.93 -7.40 -16.41
C GLU A 27 3.40 -7.84 -16.56
N LEU A 28 4.05 -8.29 -15.48
CA LEU A 28 5.40 -8.86 -15.55
C LEU A 28 5.43 -10.15 -16.39
N GLY A 29 4.40 -10.99 -16.25
CA GLY A 29 4.22 -12.19 -17.07
C GLY A 29 4.08 -11.85 -18.55
N ASP A 30 3.23 -10.87 -18.88
CA ASP A 30 3.01 -10.40 -20.25
C ASP A 30 4.26 -9.74 -20.86
N LEU A 31 5.09 -9.10 -20.03
CA LEU A 31 6.40 -8.57 -20.39
C LEU A 31 7.50 -9.65 -20.52
N GLY A 32 7.18 -10.92 -20.28
CA GLY A 32 8.13 -12.04 -20.39
C GLY A 32 9.10 -12.19 -19.21
N HIS A 33 8.77 -11.63 -18.04
CA HIS A 33 9.54 -11.83 -16.82
C HIS A 33 9.06 -13.07 -16.06
N GLU A 34 10.00 -13.77 -15.43
CA GLU A 34 9.69 -14.90 -14.55
C GLU A 34 9.75 -14.41 -13.10
N VAL A 35 8.74 -14.72 -12.29
CA VAL A 35 8.68 -14.32 -10.89
C VAL A 35 8.55 -15.54 -9.98
N LEU A 36 9.38 -15.58 -8.95
CA LEU A 36 9.23 -16.45 -7.79
C LEU A 36 8.71 -15.61 -6.63
N VAL A 37 7.45 -15.81 -6.26
CA VAL A 37 6.86 -15.18 -5.07
C VAL A 37 7.14 -16.04 -3.85
N LEU A 38 7.78 -15.48 -2.83
CA LEU A 38 7.95 -16.10 -1.53
C LEU A 38 7.07 -15.38 -0.52
N THR A 39 6.19 -16.12 0.14
CA THR A 39 5.21 -15.54 1.07
C THR A 39 4.84 -16.52 2.19
N PRO A 40 4.57 -16.04 3.42
CA PRO A 40 4.04 -16.86 4.50
C PRO A 40 2.59 -17.31 4.26
N GLY A 41 2.08 -18.18 5.13
CA GLY A 41 0.67 -18.59 5.13
C GLY A 41 0.38 -19.82 4.28
N ARG A 42 -0.78 -19.84 3.61
CA ARG A 42 -1.23 -20.94 2.72
C ARG A 42 -1.52 -20.37 1.32
N PRO A 43 -0.51 -19.82 0.62
CA PRO A 43 -0.70 -19.32 -0.72
C PRO A 43 -0.97 -20.47 -1.71
N PRO A 44 -1.52 -20.19 -2.90
CA PRO A 44 -1.53 -21.15 -4.00
C PRO A 44 -0.09 -21.51 -4.40
N GLY A 45 0.12 -22.64 -5.11
CA GLY A 45 1.45 -23.03 -5.59
C GLY A 45 1.96 -22.22 -6.79
N ALA A 46 1.06 -21.52 -7.48
CA ALA A 46 1.35 -20.65 -8.61
C ALA A 46 0.30 -19.55 -8.69
N TYR A 47 0.64 -18.46 -9.39
CA TYR A 47 -0.28 -17.40 -9.80
C TYR A 47 0.05 -17.02 -11.24
N GLY A 48 -0.89 -17.24 -12.17
CA GLY A 48 -0.61 -17.15 -13.60
C GLY A 48 0.57 -18.05 -13.99
N ALA A 49 1.54 -17.49 -14.72
CA ALA A 49 2.78 -18.18 -15.07
C ALA A 49 3.84 -18.19 -13.95
N HIS A 50 3.58 -17.53 -12.82
CA HIS A 50 4.56 -17.32 -11.76
C HIS A 50 4.49 -18.39 -10.67
N ARG A 51 5.65 -18.79 -10.18
CA ARG A 51 5.77 -19.79 -9.11
C ARG A 51 5.58 -19.09 -7.76
N VAL A 52 4.83 -19.74 -6.87
CA VAL A 52 4.60 -19.23 -5.52
C VAL A 52 5.11 -20.26 -4.51
N ALA A 53 6.17 -19.90 -3.79
CA ALA A 53 6.80 -20.72 -2.77
C ALA A 53 6.34 -20.30 -1.38
N ARG A 54 5.74 -21.25 -0.67
CA ARG A 54 5.31 -21.07 0.71
C ARG A 54 6.51 -21.03 1.66
N ALA A 55 6.59 -19.98 2.48
CA ALA A 55 7.41 -19.97 3.68
C ALA A 55 6.62 -20.51 4.88
N ARG A 56 7.28 -21.27 5.77
CA ARG A 56 6.68 -21.60 7.08
C ARG A 56 6.39 -20.30 7.82
N SER A 57 5.32 -20.27 8.61
CA SER A 57 4.88 -19.05 9.27
C SER A 57 4.30 -19.33 10.65
N VAL A 58 4.43 -18.36 11.55
CA VAL A 58 3.76 -18.33 12.85
C VAL A 58 2.65 -17.27 12.84
N THR A 59 1.58 -17.52 13.58
CA THR A 59 0.49 -16.55 13.76
C THR A 59 0.81 -15.68 14.98
N PHE A 60 0.66 -14.36 14.86
CA PHE A 60 0.82 -13.46 16.01
C PHE A 60 -0.47 -13.43 16.84
N PRO A 61 -0.43 -13.66 18.17
CA PRO A 61 -1.64 -13.68 19.02
C PRO A 61 -2.44 -12.38 19.01
N TRP A 62 -1.75 -11.24 18.93
CA TRP A 62 -2.34 -9.89 18.92
C TRP A 62 -2.70 -9.39 17.51
N TYR A 63 -2.42 -10.18 16.46
CA TYR A 63 -2.75 -9.81 15.08
C TYR A 63 -2.89 -11.05 14.18
N PRO A 64 -3.97 -11.84 14.35
CA PRO A 64 -4.11 -13.18 13.76
C PRO A 64 -4.12 -13.21 12.23
N ASP A 65 -4.44 -12.09 11.58
CA ASP A 65 -4.48 -11.96 10.12
C ASP A 65 -3.10 -11.76 9.48
N ILE A 66 -2.08 -11.41 10.27
CA ILE A 66 -0.68 -11.35 9.81
C ILE A 66 0.03 -12.61 10.26
N ARG A 67 0.64 -13.29 9.30
CA ARG A 67 1.47 -14.47 9.57
C ARG A 67 2.93 -14.09 9.39
N GLY A 68 3.70 -14.16 10.46
CA GLY A 68 5.14 -13.90 10.41
C GLY A 68 5.84 -15.03 9.67
N GLY A 69 6.36 -14.75 8.47
CA GLY A 69 7.18 -15.71 7.74
C GLY A 69 8.49 -16.03 8.46
N LEU A 70 8.90 -17.29 8.41
CA LEU A 70 10.15 -17.77 8.99
C LEU A 70 11.19 -17.97 7.88
N PRO A 71 12.47 -17.64 8.15
CA PRO A 71 13.56 -18.03 7.30
C PRO A 71 13.67 -19.56 7.31
N THR A 72 13.42 -20.21 6.17
CA THR A 72 13.49 -21.67 6.07
C THR A 72 14.55 -22.11 5.04
N PRO A 73 15.24 -23.24 5.26
CA PRO A 73 16.13 -23.81 4.26
C PRO A 73 15.43 -24.11 2.93
N ALA A 74 14.11 -24.38 2.95
CA ALA A 74 13.32 -24.56 1.74
C ALA A 74 13.20 -23.27 0.92
N ALA A 75 12.94 -22.14 1.57
CA ALA A 75 12.87 -20.84 0.91
C ALA A 75 14.26 -20.41 0.37
N GLU A 76 15.34 -20.63 1.14
CA GLU A 76 16.71 -20.40 0.64
C GLU A 76 17.03 -21.28 -0.58
N ARG A 77 16.67 -22.57 -0.56
CA ARG A 77 16.88 -23.48 -1.72
C ARG A 77 16.07 -23.04 -2.94
N ALA A 78 14.84 -22.59 -2.73
CA ALA A 78 14.00 -22.09 -3.82
C ALA A 78 14.64 -20.88 -4.51
N VAL A 79 15.16 -19.91 -3.73
CA VAL A 79 15.89 -18.75 -4.27
C VAL A 79 17.16 -19.18 -5.02
N THR A 80 17.93 -20.12 -4.47
CA THR A 80 19.15 -20.63 -5.15
C THR A 80 18.82 -21.30 -6.48
N ALA A 81 17.85 -22.22 -6.49
CA ALA A 81 17.43 -22.91 -7.71
C ALA A 81 16.85 -21.93 -8.74
N PHE A 82 16.17 -20.89 -8.27
CA PHE A 82 15.61 -19.86 -9.11
C PHE A 82 16.62 -18.83 -9.62
N ARG A 83 17.87 -18.77 -9.14
CA ARG A 83 18.93 -17.85 -9.63
C ARG A 83 18.38 -16.47 -10.12
N PRO A 84 17.78 -15.67 -9.22
CA PRO A 84 17.16 -14.41 -9.61
C PRO A 84 18.19 -13.38 -10.09
N ASP A 85 17.81 -12.55 -11.05
CA ASP A 85 18.56 -11.37 -11.48
C ASP A 85 18.44 -10.23 -10.45
N VAL A 86 17.30 -10.18 -9.75
CA VAL A 86 17.00 -9.15 -8.74
C VAL A 86 16.05 -9.69 -7.68
N VAL A 87 16.22 -9.23 -6.45
CA VAL A 87 15.30 -9.45 -5.33
C VAL A 87 14.42 -8.21 -5.14
N HIS A 88 13.11 -8.41 -5.02
CA HIS A 88 12.15 -7.38 -4.62
C HIS A 88 11.60 -7.70 -3.22
N ALA A 89 11.99 -6.91 -2.22
CA ALA A 89 11.46 -7.02 -0.86
C ALA A 89 10.28 -6.06 -0.64
N VAL A 90 9.07 -6.59 -0.58
CA VAL A 90 7.83 -5.83 -0.36
C VAL A 90 7.66 -5.58 1.13
N ASN A 91 7.66 -4.31 1.52
CA ASN A 91 7.49 -3.83 2.90
C ASN A 91 8.39 -4.59 3.91
N PRO A 92 9.74 -4.46 3.83
CA PRO A 92 10.70 -5.27 4.55
C PRO A 92 10.72 -5.01 6.06
N VAL A 93 9.69 -5.48 6.75
CA VAL A 93 9.50 -5.40 8.20
C VAL A 93 9.76 -6.77 8.83
N TRP A 94 9.24 -7.85 8.22
CA TRP A 94 9.43 -9.20 8.74
C TRP A 94 9.98 -10.15 7.67
N PHE A 95 9.13 -10.86 6.93
CA PHE A 95 9.58 -11.77 5.89
C PHE A 95 10.24 -11.04 4.73
N GLY A 96 9.74 -9.85 4.38
CA GLY A 96 10.44 -8.96 3.43
C GLY A 96 11.84 -8.57 3.92
N ALA A 97 12.03 -8.34 5.23
CA ALA A 97 13.35 -8.04 5.81
C ALA A 97 14.30 -9.24 5.71
N TRP A 98 13.78 -10.46 5.88
CA TRP A 98 14.58 -11.65 5.62
C TRP A 98 14.98 -11.75 4.14
N GLY A 99 14.08 -11.42 3.21
CA GLY A 99 14.40 -11.33 1.78
C GLY A 99 15.55 -10.37 1.50
N THR A 100 15.51 -9.17 2.10
CA THR A 100 16.59 -8.18 2.07
C THR A 100 17.92 -8.74 2.59
N LEU A 101 17.92 -9.41 3.75
CA LEU A 101 19.12 -10.00 4.34
C LEU A 101 19.66 -11.18 3.50
N SER A 102 18.77 -12.00 2.93
CA SER A 102 19.14 -13.11 2.06
C SER A 102 19.80 -12.59 0.76
N ALA A 103 19.21 -11.57 0.12
CA ALA A 103 19.79 -10.91 -1.03
C ALA A 103 21.20 -10.37 -0.74
N ARG A 104 21.38 -9.71 0.41
CA ARG A 104 22.68 -9.18 0.82
C ARG A 104 23.73 -10.27 1.04
N ARG A 105 23.36 -11.39 1.68
CA ARG A 105 24.26 -12.54 1.90
C ARG A 105 24.67 -13.23 0.61
N ARG A 106 23.79 -13.22 -0.39
CA ARG A 106 23.99 -13.83 -1.71
C ARG A 106 24.59 -12.88 -2.74
N ASP A 107 24.88 -11.65 -2.32
CA ASP A 107 25.41 -10.59 -3.18
C ASP A 107 24.55 -10.37 -4.44
N LEU A 108 23.23 -10.34 -4.25
CA LEU A 108 22.24 -10.12 -5.31
C LEU A 108 21.75 -8.66 -5.33
N PRO A 109 21.41 -8.11 -6.52
CA PRO A 109 20.69 -6.85 -6.63
C PRO A 109 19.38 -6.87 -5.84
N LEU A 110 19.07 -5.77 -5.18
CA LEU A 110 17.96 -5.64 -4.26
C LEU A 110 17.22 -4.32 -4.47
N LEU A 111 15.93 -4.43 -4.73
CA LEU A 111 14.95 -3.37 -4.67
C LEU A 111 14.02 -3.64 -3.48
N ALA A 112 13.65 -2.61 -2.74
CA ALA A 112 12.63 -2.70 -1.70
C ALA A 112 11.50 -1.72 -1.97
N SER A 113 10.30 -2.02 -1.50
CA SER A 113 9.14 -1.15 -1.64
C SER A 113 8.44 -0.91 -0.31
N PHE A 114 7.97 0.31 -0.09
CA PHE A 114 7.31 0.78 1.12
C PHE A 114 5.80 0.84 0.87
N HIS A 115 5.04 -0.07 1.48
CA HIS A 115 3.59 -0.18 1.27
C HIS A 115 2.77 0.03 2.54
N THR A 116 3.39 -0.05 3.72
CA THR A 116 2.69 0.06 5.02
C THR A 116 3.54 0.87 5.99
N ASP A 117 3.00 1.98 6.52
CA ASP A 117 3.62 2.67 7.65
C ASP A 117 3.30 1.91 8.95
N VAL A 118 4.04 0.82 9.18
CA VAL A 118 3.92 0.01 10.39
C VAL A 118 4.08 0.84 11.67
N PRO A 119 5.04 1.79 11.79
CA PRO A 119 5.12 2.70 12.92
C PRO A 119 3.83 3.51 13.22
N GLN A 120 3.21 4.08 12.18
CA GLN A 120 1.94 4.79 12.32
C GLN A 120 0.81 3.84 12.70
N TYR A 121 0.79 2.66 12.09
CA TYR A 121 -0.16 1.60 12.39
C TYR A 121 -0.08 1.13 13.87
N MET A 122 1.13 0.93 14.39
CA MET A 122 1.36 0.57 15.80
C MET A 122 0.90 1.68 16.76
N SER A 123 1.09 2.94 16.38
CA SER A 123 0.62 4.07 17.19
C SER A 123 -0.91 4.08 17.31
N ALA A 124 -1.62 3.78 16.21
CA ALA A 124 -3.08 3.66 16.20
C ALA A 124 -3.59 2.47 17.05
N LEU A 125 -2.77 1.44 17.25
CA LEU A 125 -3.08 0.27 18.10
C LEU A 125 -2.63 0.44 19.56
N GLY A 126 -2.11 1.60 19.96
CA GLY A 126 -1.63 1.84 21.33
C GLY A 126 -0.25 1.24 21.64
N LEU A 127 0.49 0.78 20.63
CA LEU A 127 1.84 0.20 20.75
C LEU A 127 2.96 1.23 20.50
N GLY A 128 2.68 2.50 20.79
CA GLY A 128 3.60 3.64 20.59
C GLY A 128 5.02 3.48 21.18
N PRO A 129 5.23 2.86 22.36
CA PRO A 129 6.56 2.71 22.94
C PRO A 129 7.57 1.91 22.08
N LEU A 130 7.09 1.01 21.21
CA LEU A 130 7.95 0.19 20.35
C LEU A 130 8.35 0.90 19.04
N ARG A 131 7.75 2.06 18.76
CA ARG A 131 7.87 2.78 17.48
C ARG A 131 9.33 3.04 17.07
N GLY A 132 10.15 3.58 17.97
CA GLY A 132 11.52 3.94 17.65
C GLY A 132 12.41 2.74 17.31
N GLY A 133 12.17 1.58 17.92
CA GLY A 133 12.87 0.33 17.58
C GLY A 133 12.51 -0.16 16.18
N VAL A 134 11.22 -0.13 15.86
CA VAL A 134 10.70 -0.55 14.55
C VAL A 134 11.15 0.40 13.44
N GLU A 135 11.13 1.71 13.65
CA GLU A 135 11.65 2.70 12.68
C GLU A 135 13.14 2.47 12.40
N ARG A 136 13.97 2.20 13.43
CA ARG A 136 15.39 1.87 13.23
C ARG A 136 15.58 0.59 12.42
N TRP A 137 14.76 -0.43 12.67
CA TRP A 137 14.80 -1.69 11.95
C TRP A 137 14.41 -1.52 10.47
N ILE A 138 13.28 -0.85 10.21
CA ILE A 138 12.81 -0.52 8.84
C ILE A 138 13.87 0.27 8.08
N ARG A 139 14.45 1.29 8.73
CA ARG A 139 15.56 2.05 8.15
C ARG A 139 16.73 1.15 7.77
N ALA A 140 17.14 0.26 8.68
CA ALA A 140 18.30 -0.61 8.46
C ALA A 140 18.05 -1.58 7.30
N THR A 141 16.87 -2.18 7.20
CA THR A 141 16.53 -3.14 6.15
C THR A 141 16.37 -2.44 4.79
N HIS A 142 15.65 -1.33 4.71
CA HIS A 142 15.53 -0.57 3.46
C HIS A 142 16.87 -0.03 2.95
N ASN A 143 17.77 0.41 3.83
CA ASN A 143 19.08 0.95 3.43
C ASN A 143 20.08 -0.11 2.91
N LEU A 144 19.70 -1.39 2.88
CA LEU A 144 20.43 -2.44 2.16
C LEU A 144 20.07 -2.51 0.68
N ALA A 145 18.88 -2.02 0.29
CA ALA A 145 18.45 -1.98 -1.10
C ALA A 145 19.19 -0.91 -1.91
N GLN A 146 19.32 -1.11 -3.22
CA GLN A 146 19.85 -0.12 -4.14
C GLN A 146 18.81 0.91 -4.59
N VAL A 147 17.52 0.55 -4.48
CA VAL A 147 16.36 1.40 -4.80
C VAL A 147 15.27 1.10 -3.79
N ASN A 148 14.66 2.16 -3.24
CA ASN A 148 13.54 2.09 -2.32
C ASN A 148 12.31 2.78 -2.92
N LEU A 149 11.30 2.00 -3.31
CA LEU A 149 10.08 2.51 -3.93
C LEU A 149 9.04 2.90 -2.88
N CYS A 150 8.43 4.07 -3.03
CA CYS A 150 7.30 4.53 -2.22
C CYS A 150 6.04 4.65 -3.09
N THR A 151 4.88 4.36 -2.52
CA THR A 151 3.60 4.37 -3.27
C THR A 151 2.95 5.75 -3.39
N SER A 152 3.44 6.76 -2.67
CA SER A 152 2.93 8.12 -2.71
C SER A 152 3.98 9.14 -2.24
N GLY A 153 3.77 10.41 -2.58
CA GLY A 153 4.61 11.53 -2.10
C GLY A 153 4.72 11.58 -0.56
N PRO A 154 3.61 11.54 0.19
CA PRO A 154 3.65 11.48 1.66
C PRO A 154 4.43 10.28 2.22
N MET A 155 4.38 9.11 1.55
CA MET A 155 5.19 7.96 1.94
C MET A 155 6.68 8.16 1.64
N LEU A 156 7.02 8.89 0.58
CA LEU A 156 8.40 9.27 0.28
C LEU A 156 8.94 10.21 1.36
N GLU A 157 8.19 11.25 1.73
CA GLU A 157 8.54 12.17 2.82
C GLU A 157 8.69 11.43 4.15
N ARG A 158 7.77 10.51 4.45
CA ARG A 158 7.82 9.67 5.65
C ARG A 158 9.06 8.77 5.68
N ALA A 159 9.36 8.10 4.57
CA ALA A 159 10.54 7.25 4.45
C ALA A 159 11.84 8.08 4.57
N ALA A 160 11.88 9.25 3.94
CA ALA A 160 13.00 10.20 4.05
C ALA A 160 13.18 10.67 5.49
N GLY A 161 12.10 11.01 6.20
CA GLY A 161 12.12 11.40 7.62
C GLY A 161 12.60 10.27 8.55
N MET A 162 12.40 9.01 8.18
CA MET A 162 12.99 7.86 8.86
C MET A 162 14.47 7.63 8.50
N GLY A 163 15.03 8.36 7.53
CA GLY A 163 16.41 8.19 7.05
C GLY A 163 16.60 7.03 6.06
N VAL A 164 15.54 6.64 5.36
CA VAL A 164 15.64 5.73 4.20
C VAL A 164 16.22 6.49 3.01
N ARG A 165 17.16 5.88 2.29
CA ARG A 165 17.87 6.47 1.15
C ARG A 165 17.45 5.83 -0.16
N ASP A 166 17.94 6.39 -1.27
CA ASP A 166 17.71 5.85 -2.62
C ASP A 166 16.21 5.72 -2.96
N LEU A 167 15.44 6.72 -2.51
CA LEU A 167 13.99 6.76 -2.64
C LEU A 167 13.56 7.12 -4.06
N ALA A 168 12.52 6.45 -4.55
CA ALA A 168 11.83 6.80 -5.78
C ALA A 168 10.33 6.54 -5.64
N LEU A 169 9.52 7.23 -6.43
CA LEU A 169 8.08 7.04 -6.46
C LEU A 169 7.73 5.90 -7.41
N TRP A 170 6.94 4.93 -6.96
CA TRP A 170 6.34 3.93 -7.82
C TRP A 170 5.01 4.47 -8.34
N PRO A 171 4.85 4.64 -9.67
CA PRO A 171 3.64 5.20 -10.27
C PRO A 171 2.33 4.56 -9.80
N LYS A 172 1.25 5.32 -9.90
CA LYS A 172 -0.12 4.81 -9.66
C LYS A 172 -0.47 3.78 -10.73
N GLY A 173 -1.41 2.90 -10.40
CA GLY A 173 -2.03 2.00 -11.36
C GLY A 173 -3.48 1.74 -10.96
N VAL A 174 -4.38 1.76 -11.93
CA VAL A 174 -5.79 1.41 -11.76
C VAL A 174 -6.33 0.80 -13.06
N ASP A 175 -7.27 -0.13 -12.95
CA ASP A 175 -7.89 -0.77 -14.11
C ASP A 175 -9.09 0.07 -14.59
N THR A 176 -8.85 0.99 -15.51
CA THR A 176 -9.89 1.89 -16.06
C THR A 176 -10.85 1.22 -17.04
N ARG A 177 -10.59 -0.04 -17.41
CA ARG A 177 -11.49 -0.88 -18.20
C ARG A 177 -12.52 -1.54 -17.30
N LEU A 178 -12.07 -2.12 -16.20
CA LEU A 178 -12.95 -2.70 -15.18
C LEU A 178 -13.75 -1.61 -14.46
N PHE A 179 -13.05 -0.61 -13.92
CA PHE A 179 -13.67 0.53 -13.23
C PHE A 179 -13.99 1.62 -14.23
N SER A 180 -15.28 1.80 -14.52
CA SER A 180 -15.75 2.73 -15.54
C SER A 180 -17.16 3.24 -15.23
N PRO A 181 -17.48 4.51 -15.56
CA PRO A 181 -18.85 5.03 -15.47
C PRO A 181 -19.88 4.17 -16.21
N ALA A 182 -19.46 3.46 -17.27
CA ALA A 182 -20.31 2.56 -18.04
C ALA A 182 -20.82 1.35 -17.25
N LYS A 183 -20.27 1.08 -16.06
CA LYS A 183 -20.70 -0.01 -15.17
C LYS A 183 -21.88 0.37 -14.27
N ALA A 184 -22.37 1.61 -14.34
CA ALA A 184 -23.51 2.07 -13.55
C ALA A 184 -24.73 1.16 -13.76
N SER A 185 -25.40 0.78 -12.68
CA SER A 185 -26.52 -0.18 -12.73
C SER A 185 -27.66 0.26 -11.82
N PRO A 186 -28.89 0.46 -12.36
CA PRO A 186 -30.06 0.77 -11.54
C PRO A 186 -30.38 -0.28 -10.49
N ALA A 187 -30.10 -1.57 -10.77
CA ALA A 187 -30.30 -2.65 -9.82
C ALA A 187 -29.30 -2.58 -8.66
N VAL A 188 -28.02 -2.32 -8.96
CA VAL A 188 -26.99 -2.11 -7.94
C VAL A 188 -27.30 -0.86 -7.12
N ARG A 189 -27.68 0.25 -7.76
CA ARG A 189 -28.10 1.48 -7.07
C ARG A 189 -29.20 1.22 -6.05
N ARG A 190 -30.30 0.55 -6.45
CA ARG A 190 -31.39 0.16 -5.54
C ARG A 190 -30.90 -0.70 -4.37
N ARG A 191 -30.00 -1.65 -4.60
CA ARG A 191 -29.41 -2.50 -3.56
C ARG A 191 -28.62 -1.66 -2.56
N LEU A 192 -27.76 -0.77 -3.04
CA LEU A 192 -26.86 0.05 -2.22
C LEU A 192 -27.62 1.11 -1.41
N THR A 193 -28.72 1.66 -1.96
CA THR A 193 -29.58 2.62 -1.26
C THR A 193 -30.61 1.95 -0.34
N GLY A 194 -30.64 0.61 -0.24
CA GLY A 194 -31.64 -0.09 0.56
C GLY A 194 -33.07 0.16 0.06
N GLY A 195 -33.27 0.30 -1.26
CA GLY A 195 -34.59 0.46 -1.88
C GLY A 195 -34.96 1.88 -2.30
N HIS A 196 -34.10 2.88 -2.08
CA HIS A 196 -34.39 4.31 -2.31
C HIS A 196 -33.45 4.92 -3.36
N PRO A 197 -33.54 4.50 -4.64
CA PRO A 197 -32.59 4.92 -5.69
C PRO A 197 -32.61 6.43 -6.00
N GLU A 198 -33.66 7.14 -5.62
CA GLU A 198 -33.81 8.60 -5.78
C GLU A 198 -32.97 9.41 -4.79
N GLU A 199 -32.61 8.84 -3.64
CA GLU A 199 -31.75 9.49 -2.66
C GLU A 199 -30.28 9.51 -3.08
N ARG A 200 -29.50 10.44 -2.51
CA ARG A 200 -28.07 10.57 -2.80
C ARG A 200 -27.28 9.43 -2.16
N LEU A 201 -26.41 8.79 -2.93
CA LEU A 201 -25.64 7.64 -2.46
C LEU A 201 -24.18 8.00 -2.21
N VAL A 202 -23.78 7.92 -0.94
CA VAL A 202 -22.38 7.93 -0.51
C VAL A 202 -21.89 6.48 -0.41
N LEU A 203 -20.79 6.17 -1.09
CA LEU A 203 -20.15 4.86 -1.03
C LEU A 203 -18.87 4.91 -0.19
N SER A 204 -18.65 3.90 0.63
CA SER A 204 -17.38 3.64 1.29
C SER A 204 -16.96 2.18 1.06
N VAL A 205 -15.75 1.97 0.57
CA VAL A 205 -15.19 0.65 0.23
C VAL A 205 -13.90 0.44 1.02
N GLY A 206 -13.78 -0.71 1.67
CA GLY A 206 -12.53 -1.12 2.28
C GLY A 206 -12.71 -2.11 3.42
N ARG A 207 -11.60 -2.42 4.10
CA ARG A 207 -11.63 -3.26 5.30
C ARG A 207 -12.36 -2.53 6.43
N LEU A 208 -13.29 -3.20 7.11
CA LEU A 208 -14.02 -2.62 8.26
C LEU A 208 -13.17 -2.78 9.52
N SER A 209 -12.25 -1.84 9.72
CA SER A 209 -11.28 -1.83 10.81
C SER A 209 -11.11 -0.43 11.40
N LYS A 210 -10.62 -0.35 12.64
CA LYS A 210 -10.55 0.92 13.40
C LYS A 210 -9.74 1.98 12.67
N GLU A 211 -8.63 1.58 12.04
CA GLU A 211 -7.74 2.49 11.32
C GLU A 211 -8.37 3.18 10.11
N LYS A 212 -9.46 2.62 9.55
CA LYS A 212 -10.19 3.25 8.43
C LYS A 212 -11.14 4.35 8.87
N ASN A 213 -11.37 4.49 10.18
CA ASN A 213 -12.16 5.57 10.79
C ASN A 213 -13.56 5.76 10.16
N LEU A 214 -14.24 4.66 9.80
CA LEU A 214 -15.55 4.73 9.15
C LEU A 214 -16.63 5.38 10.04
N GLU A 215 -16.43 5.39 11.36
CA GLU A 215 -17.30 6.09 12.31
C GLU A 215 -17.40 7.60 12.04
N ALA A 216 -16.39 8.20 11.40
CA ALA A 216 -16.43 9.60 11.01
C ALA A 216 -17.55 9.93 10.01
N LEU A 217 -18.11 8.93 9.31
CA LEU A 217 -19.25 9.11 8.41
C LEU A 217 -20.59 9.18 9.13
N LEU A 218 -20.65 8.83 10.42
CA LEU A 218 -21.91 8.78 11.17
C LEU A 218 -22.56 10.17 11.29
N GLU A 219 -21.76 11.18 11.59
CA GLU A 219 -22.23 12.54 11.73
C GLU A 219 -22.72 13.15 10.40
N PRO A 220 -21.94 13.08 9.29
CA PRO A 220 -22.45 13.50 7.98
C PRO A 220 -23.78 12.85 7.60
N ILE A 221 -23.92 11.53 7.78
CA ILE A 221 -25.15 10.82 7.40
C ILE A 221 -26.36 11.23 8.26
N ARG A 222 -26.14 11.61 9.53
CA ARG A 222 -27.22 12.16 10.37
C ARG A 222 -27.60 13.59 10.01
N ARG A 223 -26.65 14.39 9.53
CA ARG A 223 -26.84 15.83 9.25
C ARG A 223 -27.34 16.10 7.83
N LEU A 224 -27.21 15.15 6.90
CA LEU A 224 -27.55 15.32 5.49
C LEU A 224 -28.83 14.56 5.12
N PRO A 225 -30.00 15.23 5.06
CA PRO A 225 -31.25 14.57 4.69
C PRO A 225 -31.20 14.05 3.24
N GLY A 226 -31.97 12.99 2.96
CA GLY A 226 -32.01 12.37 1.62
C GLY A 226 -30.68 11.78 1.16
N THR A 227 -29.80 11.44 2.10
CA THR A 227 -28.49 10.85 1.85
C THR A 227 -28.41 9.46 2.46
N ARG A 228 -27.89 8.50 1.69
CA ARG A 228 -27.67 7.12 2.12
C ARG A 228 -26.21 6.76 2.06
N LEU A 229 -25.80 5.88 2.97
CA LEU A 229 -24.46 5.32 2.99
C LEU A 229 -24.49 3.85 2.60
N ALA A 230 -23.67 3.44 1.64
CA ALA A 230 -23.36 2.04 1.41
C ALA A 230 -21.93 1.74 1.88
N VAL A 231 -21.79 0.75 2.76
CA VAL A 231 -20.49 0.26 3.25
C VAL A 231 -20.21 -1.10 2.63
N VAL A 232 -19.20 -1.16 1.77
CA VAL A 232 -18.73 -2.37 1.09
C VAL A 232 -17.44 -2.85 1.73
N GLY A 233 -17.43 -4.12 2.11
CA GLY A 233 -16.27 -4.80 2.70
C GLY A 233 -16.63 -5.62 3.94
N THR A 234 -15.59 -6.19 4.54
CA THR A 234 -15.67 -6.95 5.81
C THR A 234 -14.49 -6.59 6.70
N GLY A 235 -14.58 -6.95 7.96
CA GLY A 235 -13.49 -6.74 8.90
C GLY A 235 -13.92 -6.90 10.35
N PRO A 236 -12.94 -6.92 11.27
CA PRO A 236 -13.18 -7.17 12.70
C PRO A 236 -14.06 -6.10 13.37
N HIS A 237 -14.13 -4.90 12.81
CA HIS A 237 -14.90 -3.78 13.37
C HIS A 237 -16.35 -3.72 12.86
N ARG A 238 -16.76 -4.66 11.99
CA ARG A 238 -18.09 -4.63 11.35
C ARG A 238 -19.24 -4.59 12.35
N ALA A 239 -19.26 -5.49 13.33
CA ALA A 239 -20.35 -5.58 14.30
C ALA A 239 -20.50 -4.31 15.14
N GLU A 240 -19.39 -3.62 15.45
CA GLU A 240 -19.44 -2.34 16.16
C GLU A 240 -19.99 -1.22 15.27
N LEU A 241 -19.56 -1.16 14.01
CA LEU A 241 -20.09 -0.19 13.03
C LEU A 241 -21.59 -0.39 12.82
N GLU A 242 -22.05 -1.62 12.62
CA GLU A 242 -23.49 -1.91 12.46
C GLU A 242 -24.31 -1.43 13.67
N ARG A 243 -23.81 -1.62 14.90
CA ARG A 243 -24.46 -1.07 16.10
C ARG A 243 -24.48 0.46 16.13
N ARG A 244 -23.36 1.12 15.78
CA ARG A 244 -23.25 2.59 15.81
C ARG A 244 -24.11 3.28 14.75
N PHE A 245 -24.23 2.66 13.58
CA PHE A 245 -25.04 3.15 12.46
C PHE A 245 -26.50 2.67 12.52
N ALA A 246 -26.90 1.93 13.55
CA ALA A 246 -28.30 1.55 13.75
C ALA A 246 -29.21 2.79 13.78
N GLY A 247 -30.32 2.73 13.04
CA GLY A 247 -31.26 3.85 12.89
C GLY A 247 -30.83 4.93 11.90
N THR A 248 -29.70 4.77 11.21
CA THR A 248 -29.29 5.65 10.10
C THR A 248 -29.61 4.99 8.74
N PRO A 249 -29.74 5.76 7.64
CA PRO A 249 -29.94 5.22 6.29
C PRO A 249 -28.64 4.61 5.71
N THR A 250 -28.14 3.56 6.37
CA THR A 250 -26.87 2.90 6.04
C THR A 250 -27.08 1.43 5.69
N THR A 251 -26.54 1.01 4.54
CA THR A 251 -26.56 -0.38 4.07
C THR A 251 -25.16 -1.00 4.19
N PHE A 252 -25.02 -2.03 5.02
CA PHE A 252 -23.79 -2.85 5.09
C PHE A 252 -23.87 -3.99 4.08
N VAL A 253 -23.22 -3.80 2.94
CA VAL A 253 -23.36 -4.66 1.74
C VAL A 253 -22.59 -5.97 1.87
N GLY A 254 -21.49 -5.97 2.62
CA GLY A 254 -20.53 -7.07 2.62
C GLY A 254 -19.46 -6.94 1.52
N PRO A 255 -18.64 -7.97 1.30
CA PRO A 255 -17.53 -7.90 0.35
C PRO A 255 -18.03 -7.96 -1.09
N LEU A 256 -17.51 -7.09 -1.96
CA LEU A 256 -17.72 -7.13 -3.41
C LEU A 256 -16.35 -7.19 -4.11
N ALA A 257 -16.31 -7.79 -5.31
CA ALA A 257 -15.12 -7.86 -6.14
C ALA A 257 -15.48 -7.79 -7.63
N GLY A 258 -14.48 -7.51 -8.47
CA GLY A 258 -14.65 -7.50 -9.93
C GLY A 258 -15.77 -6.57 -10.40
N GLU A 259 -16.60 -7.09 -11.32
CA GLU A 259 -17.71 -6.35 -11.95
C GLU A 259 -18.74 -5.83 -10.94
N GLU A 260 -19.02 -6.58 -9.86
CA GLU A 260 -19.96 -6.10 -8.84
C GLU A 260 -19.42 -4.90 -8.07
N LEU A 261 -18.11 -4.89 -7.78
CA LEU A 261 -17.47 -3.75 -7.12
C LEU A 261 -17.40 -2.54 -8.07
N ALA A 262 -17.06 -2.76 -9.34
CA ALA A 262 -17.05 -1.71 -10.35
C ALA A 262 -18.44 -1.07 -10.53
N ALA A 263 -19.49 -1.89 -10.59
CA ALA A 263 -20.86 -1.40 -10.66
C ALA A 263 -21.27 -0.65 -9.38
N ALA A 264 -20.75 -1.04 -8.21
CA ALA A 264 -21.00 -0.32 -6.96
C ALA A 264 -20.41 1.08 -6.98
N TYR A 265 -19.15 1.23 -7.40
CA TYR A 265 -18.54 2.56 -7.59
C TYR A 265 -19.33 3.38 -8.60
N ALA A 266 -19.55 2.87 -9.81
CA ALA A 266 -20.20 3.61 -10.89
C ALA A 266 -21.68 3.98 -10.61
N SER A 267 -22.32 3.35 -9.62
CA SER A 267 -23.70 3.65 -9.22
C SER A 267 -23.83 4.65 -8.06
N ALA A 268 -22.70 5.05 -7.46
CA ALA A 268 -22.64 6.01 -6.36
C ALA A 268 -22.57 7.46 -6.84
N ASP A 269 -23.02 8.39 -6.00
CA ASP A 269 -22.88 9.82 -6.27
C ASP A 269 -21.51 10.33 -5.80
N VAL A 270 -21.08 9.94 -4.60
CA VAL A 270 -19.81 10.36 -4.00
C VAL A 270 -19.16 9.17 -3.30
N PHE A 271 -17.83 9.07 -3.39
CA PHE A 271 -17.06 8.13 -2.58
C PHE A 271 -16.48 8.83 -1.36
N ALA A 272 -16.76 8.32 -0.15
CA ALA A 272 -16.24 8.88 1.09
C ALA A 272 -15.19 7.97 1.71
N PHE A 273 -14.04 8.55 2.09
CA PHE A 273 -12.93 7.79 2.61
C PHE A 273 -12.16 8.54 3.72
N PRO A 274 -12.63 8.47 4.98
CA PRO A 274 -12.11 9.24 6.10
C PRO A 274 -10.81 8.67 6.71
N SER A 275 -10.21 7.64 6.10
CA SER A 275 -9.00 6.99 6.60
C SER A 275 -7.79 7.93 6.56
N THR A 276 -7.00 7.92 7.64
CA THR A 276 -5.82 8.77 7.81
C THR A 276 -4.49 8.03 7.67
N THR A 277 -4.55 6.71 7.47
CA THR A 277 -3.39 5.81 7.49
C THR A 277 -3.12 5.12 6.16
N GLU A 278 -3.80 5.52 5.09
CA GLU A 278 -3.59 4.97 3.75
C GLU A 278 -2.20 5.28 3.23
N THR A 279 -1.64 4.38 2.42
CA THR A 279 -0.31 4.60 1.80
C THR A 279 -0.41 4.95 0.32
N LEU A 280 -1.43 4.46 -0.39
CA LEU A 280 -1.71 4.77 -1.80
C LEU A 280 -3.09 5.37 -2.03
N GLY A 281 -4.13 4.84 -1.36
CA GLY A 281 -5.52 5.19 -1.66
C GLY A 281 -6.06 4.49 -2.93
N LEU A 282 -5.78 3.19 -3.12
CA LEU A 282 -6.22 2.44 -4.30
C LEU A 282 -7.73 2.54 -4.56
N VAL A 283 -8.54 2.41 -3.51
CA VAL A 283 -10.01 2.54 -3.59
C VAL A 283 -10.46 3.93 -4.04
N ALA A 284 -9.69 4.98 -3.73
CA ALA A 284 -9.95 6.31 -4.25
C ALA A 284 -9.66 6.36 -5.76
N LEU A 285 -8.57 5.73 -6.23
CA LEU A 285 -8.29 5.63 -7.67
C LEU A 285 -9.38 4.84 -8.41
N GLU A 286 -9.89 3.74 -7.84
CA GLU A 286 -11.00 2.95 -8.40
C GLU A 286 -12.31 3.76 -8.50
N SER A 287 -12.59 4.61 -7.50
CA SER A 287 -13.71 5.56 -7.53
C SER A 287 -13.54 6.59 -8.65
N LEU A 288 -12.36 7.22 -8.74
CA LEU A 288 -12.07 8.21 -9.77
C LEU A 288 -12.13 7.58 -11.18
N ALA A 289 -11.63 6.36 -11.35
CA ALA A 289 -11.74 5.59 -12.59
C ALA A 289 -13.21 5.32 -12.95
N SER A 290 -14.09 5.13 -11.97
CA SER A 290 -15.53 4.99 -12.16
C SER A 290 -16.27 6.33 -12.39
N GLY A 291 -15.54 7.45 -12.45
CA GLY A 291 -16.11 8.80 -12.63
C GLY A 291 -16.82 9.35 -11.39
N VAL A 292 -16.53 8.79 -10.21
CA VAL A 292 -17.14 9.23 -8.94
C VAL A 292 -16.14 10.03 -8.13
N PRO A 293 -16.44 11.32 -7.81
CA PRO A 293 -15.53 12.16 -7.04
C PRO A 293 -15.40 11.69 -5.60
N VAL A 294 -14.25 12.01 -5.00
CA VAL A 294 -13.87 11.54 -3.66
C VAL A 294 -13.98 12.65 -2.63
N VAL A 295 -14.57 12.36 -1.47
CA VAL A 295 -14.37 13.14 -0.24
C VAL A 295 -13.52 12.31 0.71
N GLY A 296 -12.31 12.78 1.00
CA GLY A 296 -11.32 12.02 1.78
C GLY A 296 -10.68 12.85 2.89
N ALA A 297 -9.99 12.18 3.81
CA ALA A 297 -9.13 12.88 4.77
C ALA A 297 -7.86 13.39 4.08
N ARG A 298 -7.41 14.61 4.41
CA ARG A 298 -6.11 15.17 4.00
C ARG A 298 -4.97 14.54 4.82
N ALA A 299 -4.80 13.24 4.70
CA ALA A 299 -3.81 12.45 5.42
C ALA A 299 -3.38 11.20 4.63
N GLY A 300 -2.22 10.64 5.00
CA GLY A 300 -1.65 9.47 4.35
C GLY A 300 -1.47 9.67 2.85
N GLY A 301 -1.78 8.64 2.06
CA GLY A 301 -1.70 8.63 0.61
C GLY A 301 -2.90 9.26 -0.11
N ILE A 302 -3.93 9.72 0.60
CA ILE A 302 -5.13 10.29 -0.03
C ILE A 302 -4.84 11.55 -0.85
N PRO A 303 -4.04 12.54 -0.37
CA PRO A 303 -3.68 13.70 -1.19
C PRO A 303 -2.87 13.35 -2.44
N PHE A 304 -2.28 12.16 -2.49
CA PHE A 304 -1.60 11.68 -3.69
C PHE A 304 -2.59 11.09 -4.70
N ALA A 305 -3.63 10.38 -4.24
CA ALA A 305 -4.67 9.83 -5.11
C ALA A 305 -5.66 10.90 -5.61
N VAL A 306 -6.01 11.87 -4.77
CA VAL A 306 -7.06 12.87 -5.02
C VAL A 306 -6.46 14.26 -5.14
N ALA A 307 -6.72 14.93 -6.26
CA ALA A 307 -6.36 16.33 -6.44
C ALA A 307 -7.46 17.23 -5.84
N ASP A 308 -7.19 17.79 -4.66
CA ASP A 308 -8.13 18.63 -3.90
C ASP A 308 -8.67 19.78 -4.76
N GLY A 309 -9.99 19.96 -4.76
CA GLY A 309 -10.71 20.94 -5.57
C GLY A 309 -10.87 20.58 -7.06
N ARG A 310 -10.21 19.52 -7.56
CA ARG A 310 -10.29 19.09 -8.97
C ARG A 310 -10.97 17.74 -9.17
N THR A 311 -10.55 16.71 -8.43
CA THR A 311 -11.10 15.35 -8.55
C THR A 311 -11.88 14.91 -7.30
N GLY A 312 -11.85 15.75 -6.27
CA GLY A 312 -12.47 15.51 -4.98
C GLY A 312 -12.21 16.66 -4.01
N LEU A 313 -12.61 16.48 -2.76
CA LEU A 313 -12.44 17.45 -1.68
C LEU A 313 -11.80 16.77 -0.46
N LEU A 314 -10.77 17.40 0.11
CA LEU A 314 -10.02 16.84 1.23
C LEU A 314 -10.27 17.60 2.53
N ALA A 315 -10.85 16.91 3.51
CA ALA A 315 -11.13 17.44 4.84
C ALA A 315 -9.91 17.27 5.78
N ALA A 316 -9.74 18.20 6.73
CA ALA A 316 -8.77 18.04 7.80
C ALA A 316 -9.00 16.72 8.58
N PRO A 317 -7.94 15.96 8.93
CA PRO A 317 -8.08 14.71 9.67
C PRO A 317 -8.85 14.90 10.99
N GLY A 318 -9.93 14.13 11.18
CA GLY A 318 -10.78 14.20 12.38
C GLY A 318 -11.83 15.33 12.36
N SER A 319 -11.87 16.18 11.34
CA SER A 319 -12.87 17.24 11.21
C SER A 319 -14.17 16.71 10.61
N ALA A 320 -15.13 16.38 11.47
CA ALA A 320 -16.46 15.95 11.03
C ALA A 320 -17.23 17.08 10.33
N ASP A 321 -17.00 18.34 10.72
CA ASP A 321 -17.60 19.51 10.09
C ASP A 321 -17.15 19.70 8.65
N GLU A 322 -15.83 19.65 8.38
CA GLU A 322 -15.32 19.75 7.01
C GLU A 322 -15.78 18.57 6.15
N LEU A 323 -15.74 17.35 6.71
CA LEU A 323 -16.22 16.15 6.03
C LEU A 323 -17.70 16.30 5.64
N THR A 324 -18.54 16.77 6.56
CA THR A 324 -19.98 17.01 6.32
C THR A 324 -20.18 18.11 5.28
N ALA A 325 -19.45 19.22 5.38
CA ALA A 325 -19.56 20.33 4.43
C ALA A 325 -19.15 19.94 3.01
N HIS A 326 -18.10 19.14 2.85
CA HIS A 326 -17.64 18.65 1.56
C HIS A 326 -18.62 17.65 0.94
N LEU A 327 -19.19 16.74 1.75
CA LEU A 327 -20.24 15.84 1.29
C LEU A 327 -21.48 16.64 0.87
N ALA A 328 -21.96 17.57 1.70
CA ALA A 328 -23.10 18.43 1.38
C ALA A 328 -22.91 19.16 0.04
N ARG A 329 -21.71 19.71 -0.17
CA ARG A 329 -21.37 20.45 -1.40
C ARG A 329 -21.48 19.56 -2.65
N LEU A 330 -20.93 18.35 -2.63
CA LEU A 330 -21.00 17.46 -3.80
C LEU A 330 -22.37 16.82 -4.00
N LEU A 331 -23.09 16.53 -2.92
CA LEU A 331 -24.44 15.94 -3.00
C LEU A 331 -25.50 16.97 -3.42
N GLY A 332 -25.26 18.26 -3.14
CA GLY A 332 -26.14 19.38 -3.50
C GLY A 332 -25.86 20.06 -4.85
N ASP A 333 -24.68 19.82 -5.46
CA ASP A 333 -24.28 20.44 -6.73
C ASP A 333 -23.94 19.38 -7.79
N ASP A 334 -24.91 19.09 -8.66
CA ASP A 334 -24.79 18.10 -9.73
C ASP A 334 -23.74 18.48 -10.78
N ALA A 335 -23.59 19.77 -11.07
CA ALA A 335 -22.63 20.26 -12.05
C ALA A 335 -21.19 20.13 -11.53
N LEU A 336 -20.96 20.45 -10.25
CA LEU A 336 -19.67 20.24 -9.59
C LEU A 336 -19.32 18.76 -9.51
N ARG A 337 -20.27 17.91 -9.11
CA ARG A 337 -20.07 16.46 -9.03
C ARG A 337 -19.71 15.86 -10.39
N ALA A 338 -20.44 16.22 -11.45
CA ALA A 338 -20.14 15.78 -12.81
C ALA A 338 -18.77 16.26 -13.28
N ARG A 339 -18.42 17.53 -13.05
CA ARG A 339 -17.10 18.08 -13.40
C ARG A 339 -15.95 17.38 -12.70
N MET A 340 -16.06 17.18 -11.38
CA MET A 340 -15.01 16.50 -10.61
C MET A 340 -14.91 15.02 -10.95
N GLY A 341 -16.04 14.35 -11.19
CA GLY A 341 -16.09 12.97 -11.67
C GLY A 341 -15.39 12.80 -13.02
N ALA A 342 -15.68 13.67 -13.99
CA ALA A 342 -15.01 13.68 -15.29
C ALA A 342 -13.50 13.96 -15.18
N ALA A 343 -13.11 14.93 -14.35
CA ALA A 343 -11.69 15.22 -14.11
C ALA A 343 -10.97 14.05 -13.42
N GLY A 344 -11.67 13.35 -12.50
CA GLY A 344 -11.18 12.14 -11.83
C GLY A 344 -10.97 11.00 -12.81
N ARG A 345 -11.93 10.76 -13.71
CA ARG A 345 -11.82 9.76 -14.77
C ARG A 345 -10.63 10.04 -15.69
N ALA A 346 -10.50 11.28 -16.16
CA ALA A 346 -9.41 11.68 -17.04
C ALA A 346 -8.03 11.54 -16.36
N ASP A 347 -7.93 11.84 -15.06
CA ASP A 347 -6.71 11.58 -14.29
C ASP A 347 -6.40 10.09 -14.20
N ALA A 348 -7.41 9.28 -13.86
CA ALA A 348 -7.29 7.82 -13.71
C ALA A 348 -6.85 7.12 -15.02
N GLU A 349 -7.31 7.59 -16.17
CA GLU A 349 -6.92 7.07 -17.50
C GLU A 349 -5.43 7.27 -17.82
N GLY A 350 -4.76 8.20 -17.14
CA GLY A 350 -3.31 8.36 -17.22
C GLY A 350 -2.50 7.40 -16.33
N HIS A 351 -3.16 6.54 -15.53
CA HIS A 351 -2.51 5.66 -14.54
C HIS A 351 -2.84 4.19 -14.80
N ASP A 352 -2.21 3.57 -15.79
CA ASP A 352 -2.42 2.16 -16.11
C ASP A 352 -1.41 1.22 -15.42
N TRP A 353 -1.81 -0.04 -15.21
CA TRP A 353 -0.96 -1.04 -14.56
C TRP A 353 0.28 -1.42 -15.37
N ARG A 354 0.19 -1.35 -16.70
CA ARG A 354 1.28 -1.69 -17.61
C ARG A 354 2.42 -0.70 -17.49
N ALA A 355 2.15 0.60 -17.63
CA ALA A 355 3.11 1.69 -17.46
C ALA A 355 3.71 1.71 -16.04
N ALA A 356 2.89 1.47 -15.00
CA ALA A 356 3.39 1.36 -13.63
C ALA A 356 4.35 0.16 -13.45
N THR A 357 4.14 -0.92 -14.19
CA THR A 357 5.00 -2.12 -14.16
C THR A 357 6.25 -1.94 -15.03
N GLU A 358 6.16 -1.29 -16.18
CA GLU A 358 7.32 -0.95 -17.00
C GLU A 358 8.28 -0.01 -16.26
N ALA A 359 7.74 0.97 -15.52
CA ALA A 359 8.53 1.81 -14.62
C ALA A 359 9.23 0.96 -13.53
N LEU A 360 8.53 -0.02 -12.93
CA LEU A 360 9.12 -0.96 -11.99
C LEU A 360 10.25 -1.78 -12.62
N VAL A 361 10.09 -2.25 -13.86
CA VAL A 361 11.15 -2.95 -14.60
C VAL A 361 12.37 -2.06 -14.81
N GLY A 362 12.16 -0.78 -15.12
CA GLY A 362 13.24 0.22 -15.15
C GLY A 362 13.98 0.32 -13.81
N PHE A 363 13.25 0.35 -12.69
CA PHE A 363 13.85 0.36 -11.36
C PHE A 363 14.58 -0.94 -10.99
N TYR A 364 14.13 -2.10 -11.48
CA TYR A 364 14.91 -3.34 -11.37
C TYR A 364 16.24 -3.23 -12.11
N GLY A 365 16.24 -2.71 -13.35
CA GLY A 365 17.46 -2.43 -14.10
C GLY A 365 18.41 -1.49 -13.37
N LEU A 366 17.88 -0.41 -12.78
CA LEU A 366 18.66 0.52 -11.96
C LEU A 366 19.26 -0.16 -10.72
N ALA A 367 18.51 -1.03 -10.04
CA ALA A 367 19.02 -1.77 -8.88
C ALA A 367 20.19 -2.70 -9.28
N VAL A 368 20.07 -3.40 -10.41
CA VAL A 368 21.13 -4.24 -10.98
C VAL A 368 22.38 -3.41 -11.31
N GLN A 369 22.21 -2.27 -11.98
CA GLN A 369 23.33 -1.37 -12.34
C GLN A 369 24.05 -0.82 -11.09
N ARG A 370 23.29 -0.32 -10.11
CA ARG A 370 23.83 0.19 -8.84
C ARG A 370 24.54 -0.88 -8.02
N HIS A 371 24.09 -2.13 -8.12
CA HIS A 371 24.76 -3.25 -7.48
C HIS A 371 26.11 -3.55 -8.13
N GLY A 372 26.17 -3.60 -9.48
CA GLY A 372 27.42 -3.79 -10.23
C GLY A 372 28.47 -2.73 -9.92
N THR A 373 28.10 -1.45 -9.96
CA THR A 373 29.02 -0.33 -9.67
C THR A 373 29.54 -0.32 -8.22
N ARG A 374 28.77 -0.83 -7.25
CA ARG A 374 29.24 -1.03 -5.87
C ARG A 374 30.26 -2.16 -5.75
N ARG A 375 30.21 -3.18 -6.61
CA ARG A 375 31.24 -4.24 -6.67
C ARG A 375 32.53 -3.71 -7.29
N GLU A 376 32.42 -2.86 -8.29
CA GLU A 376 33.57 -2.28 -9.03
C GLU A 376 34.29 -1.16 -8.29
N ARG A 377 33.69 -0.56 -7.25
CA ARG A 377 34.37 0.35 -6.32
C ARG A 377 34.81 -0.45 -5.08
N PRO A 378 36.06 -0.92 -4.97
CA PRO A 378 36.55 -1.51 -3.73
C PRO A 378 36.73 -0.39 -2.70
N GLY A 379 35.68 -0.13 -1.92
CA GLY A 379 35.63 0.89 -0.89
C GLY A 379 36.10 0.36 0.46
N ARG A 380 37.41 0.47 0.70
CA ARG A 380 38.13 0.42 2.00
C ARG A 380 37.96 -0.85 2.83
N ALA A 381 38.87 -1.79 2.59
CA ALA A 381 39.34 -2.66 3.67
C ALA A 381 39.70 -1.79 4.88
N VAL A 382 39.04 -2.04 6.00
CA VAL A 382 39.52 -1.63 7.32
C VAL A 382 40.85 -2.36 7.50
N THR A 383 41.96 -1.70 7.15
CA THR A 383 43.29 -2.17 7.52
C THR A 383 43.37 -2.20 9.03
N ALA A 384 43.27 -3.40 9.60
CA ALA A 384 43.73 -3.72 10.93
C ALA A 384 45.24 -3.46 10.96
N ALA A 385 45.64 -2.25 11.35
CA ALA A 385 47.02 -1.96 11.72
C ALA A 385 47.24 -2.51 13.13
N VAL A 386 47.62 -3.79 13.18
CA VAL A 386 48.34 -4.38 14.30
C VAL A 386 49.67 -3.65 14.38
N SER A 387 49.77 -2.64 15.24
CA SER A 387 51.03 -1.98 15.53
C SER A 387 51.85 -2.84 16.49
N ARG A 388 52.56 -3.83 15.95
CA ARG A 388 53.81 -4.33 16.55
C ARG A 388 54.97 -3.60 15.88
N GLY A 389 55.79 -2.92 16.69
CA GLY A 389 57.19 -2.70 16.35
C GLY A 389 57.60 -1.27 16.01
N ALA A 390 57.75 -0.43 17.03
CA ALA A 390 58.75 0.62 17.02
C ALA A 390 59.30 0.82 18.46
N ARG A 391 60.19 -0.09 18.88
CA ARG A 391 61.24 0.27 19.83
C ARG A 391 62.31 0.99 19.02
N THR A 392 62.54 2.28 19.28
CA THR A 392 63.89 2.84 19.59
C THR A 392 63.87 4.37 19.67
N ARG A 393 64.56 4.89 20.71
CA ARG A 393 64.94 6.29 21.01
C ARG A 393 63.78 7.16 21.53
N ALA A 394 63.82 7.78 22.71
CA ALA A 394 64.96 8.45 23.33
C ALA A 394 64.98 8.31 24.86
N ARG A 395 66.21 8.15 25.37
CA ARG A 395 66.59 8.44 26.75
C ARG A 395 66.50 9.95 27.01
N SER A 396 66.37 10.28 28.30
CA SER A 396 66.78 11.51 28.99
C SER A 396 65.79 12.68 29.08
N ARG A 397 65.23 12.86 30.29
CA ARG A 397 65.33 14.05 31.17
C ARG A 397 64.30 13.90 32.31
N THR A 398 64.71 13.39 33.48
CA THR A 398 65.08 14.13 34.72
C THR A 398 63.96 14.94 35.40
N ARG A 399 63.67 14.52 36.65
CA ARG A 399 63.31 15.31 37.85
C ARG A 399 61.98 16.10 37.85
N SER A 400 61.01 15.65 38.65
CA SER A 400 60.78 16.11 40.04
C SER A 400 59.92 15.11 40.79
#